data_AF-A0A2P2KLR9-F1
#
_entry.id   AF-A0A2P2KLR9-F1
#
_cell.length_a   1.000
_cell.length_b   1.000
_cell.length_c   1.000
_cell.angle_alpha   90.00
_cell.angle_beta   90.00
_cell.angle_gamma   90.00
#
_symmetry.space_group_name_H-M   'P 1'
#
loop_
_entity.id
_entity.type
_entity.pdbx_description
1 polymer ?
#
loop_
_entity_poly.entity_id
_entity_poly.type
_entity_poly.pdbx_seq_one_letter_code
_entity_poly.pdbx_strand_id
1 'polypeptide(L)'
;MRSAAKQGGGGRGGGATESNSRHIQTLHRRLLEALKLGHRCYDDKEAKWQCTDIEIQRHVLRSIASFLTCISGDNLKHPLVKDSVADMLGALVWILQQRSEAVLGLAGNVVVKLIRVMPNSILQSYLLELVHPLSSLLSSLQLEVSISCATALGMIFSNLIVKREKRVWEMLVEAEIVSHLTNNLREFSCGTMPIEYFQEMASLLSIILHQWPASRYSVWNDVELMEALQLMLVNSDFPVKATILKLYSGIALCAHGSKKLLEEEEALLQLIVLCMGRSYPPSSRIEAFRLARYLATNEQGCSKMMNISGEPLVEAIIAGLSGRTLHLQKLSHDQMSLLVEACRLALIIRWPGKHHKYFWKQGIDKVLLDLLLENNHNGPSQHFSSLDEQISRAQDILNANFLIVLRPYVWEILGWLATYCSEDCNLRMHGHENCINILITCAW
;
A
#
# COMPACT_ATOMS: atom_id res chain seq x y z
N MET A 1 47.12 -2.61 53.26
CA MET A 1 46.65 -1.20 53.20
C MET A 1 46.90 -0.66 51.80
N ARG A 2 45.87 -0.66 50.95
CA ARG A 2 45.86 0.08 49.67
C ARG A 2 44.81 1.18 49.81
N SER A 3 45.25 2.43 49.70
CA SER A 3 44.38 3.59 49.53
C SER A 3 44.62 4.20 48.15
N ALA A 4 43.52 4.76 47.64
CA ALA A 4 43.25 5.23 46.30
C ALA A 4 44.11 6.41 45.80
N ALA A 5 44.17 6.55 44.47
CA ALA A 5 43.89 7.82 43.82
C ALA A 5 43.20 7.60 42.46
N LYS A 6 42.05 8.26 42.30
CA LYS A 6 41.18 8.32 41.12
C LYS A 6 41.87 9.02 39.94
N GLN A 7 41.62 8.53 38.72
CA GLN A 7 41.40 9.41 37.57
C GLN A 7 40.16 8.91 36.81
N GLY A 8 39.26 9.85 36.53
CA GLY A 8 37.94 9.60 35.98
C GLY A 8 37.99 9.33 34.48
N GLY A 9 37.24 8.30 34.06
CA GLY A 9 36.95 8.04 32.66
C GLY A 9 35.85 8.99 32.17
N GLY A 10 36.25 10.04 31.45
CA GLY A 10 35.38 10.90 30.66
C GLY A 10 34.88 10.17 29.41
N GLY A 11 33.58 10.31 29.14
CA GLY A 11 32.81 9.57 28.15
C GLY A 11 33.32 9.62 26.71
N ARG A 12 33.36 8.44 26.09
CA ARG A 12 33.41 8.25 24.63
C ARG A 12 31.97 8.18 24.10
N GLY A 13 31.34 9.34 23.92
CA GLY A 13 30.01 9.45 23.29
C GLY A 13 29.82 10.68 22.39
N GLY A 14 30.71 11.67 22.41
CA GLY A 14 30.53 12.95 21.70
C GLY A 14 31.10 13.04 20.28
N GLY A 15 31.96 12.10 19.84
CA GLY A 15 32.68 12.24 18.57
C GLY A 15 31.85 12.00 17.30
N ALA A 16 30.84 11.13 17.37
CA ALA A 16 30.04 10.76 16.18
C ALA A 16 28.99 11.84 15.83
N THR A 17 28.37 12.45 16.84
CA THR A 17 27.34 13.49 16.67
C THR A 17 27.94 14.82 16.19
N GLU A 18 29.10 15.23 16.71
CA GLU A 18 29.81 16.42 16.24
C GLU A 18 30.35 16.28 14.81
N SER A 19 30.86 15.09 14.45
CA SER A 19 31.35 14.81 13.10
C SER A 19 30.21 14.86 12.06
N ASN A 20 29.05 14.28 12.40
CA ASN A 20 27.85 14.32 11.56
C ASN A 20 27.31 15.76 11.38
N SER A 21 27.32 16.57 12.44
CA SER A 21 26.91 17.97 12.37
C SER A 21 27.81 18.81 11.44
N ARG A 22 29.14 18.64 11.53
CA ARG A 22 30.09 19.31 10.62
C ARG A 22 29.95 18.88 9.17
N HIS A 23 29.67 17.60 8.94
CA HIS A 23 29.44 17.07 7.60
C HIS A 23 28.19 17.69 6.95
N ILE A 24 27.08 17.77 7.69
CA ILE A 24 25.84 18.42 7.24
C ILE A 24 26.06 19.89 6.91
N GLN A 25 26.75 20.63 7.78
CA GLN A 25 27.05 22.05 7.54
C GLN A 25 27.88 22.25 6.26
N THR A 26 28.84 21.36 6.00
CA THR A 26 29.67 21.41 4.81
C THR A 26 28.85 21.17 3.53
N LEU A 27 27.97 20.15 3.54
CA LEU A 27 27.11 19.85 2.40
C LEU A 27 26.03 20.92 2.19
N HIS A 28 25.48 21.46 3.26
CA HIS A 28 24.54 22.58 3.22
C HIS A 28 25.18 23.82 2.59
N ARG A 29 26.42 24.16 2.97
CA ARG A 29 27.15 25.29 2.35
C ARG A 29 27.35 25.08 0.85
N ARG A 30 27.77 23.87 0.44
CA ARG A 30 27.92 23.52 -0.99
C ARG A 30 26.60 23.61 -1.75
N LEU A 31 25.51 23.15 -1.14
CA LEU A 31 24.17 23.28 -1.70
C LEU A 31 23.80 24.74 -1.93
N LEU A 32 23.98 25.61 -0.93
CA LEU A 32 23.68 27.03 -1.06
C LEU A 32 24.56 27.72 -2.12
N GLU A 33 25.86 27.40 -2.18
CA GLU A 33 26.76 27.90 -3.21
C GLU A 33 26.30 27.50 -4.60
N ALA A 34 25.93 26.23 -4.79
CA ALA A 34 25.41 25.74 -6.06
C ALA A 34 24.08 26.44 -6.44
N LEU A 35 23.15 26.56 -5.49
CA LEU A 35 21.85 27.20 -5.74
C LEU A 35 22.01 28.67 -6.13
N LYS A 36 22.92 29.41 -5.48
CA LYS A 36 23.20 30.83 -5.80
C LYS A 36 23.60 31.04 -7.25
N LEU A 37 24.30 30.09 -7.89
CA LEU A 37 24.69 30.19 -9.31
C LEU A 37 23.50 30.28 -10.26
N GLY A 38 22.32 29.81 -9.85
CA GLY A 38 21.12 29.84 -10.68
C GLY A 38 20.09 30.91 -10.29
N HIS A 39 20.34 31.70 -9.26
CA HIS A 39 19.44 32.80 -8.89
C HIS A 39 19.60 33.97 -9.85
N ARG A 40 18.48 34.48 -10.35
CA ARG A 40 18.43 35.71 -11.14
C ARG A 40 17.49 36.70 -10.44
N CYS A 41 17.94 37.95 -10.32
CA CYS A 41 17.10 39.07 -9.89
C CYS A 41 16.69 39.86 -11.13
N TYR A 42 15.39 40.04 -11.32
CA TYR A 42 14.84 41.02 -12.26
C TYR A 42 14.01 42.01 -11.42
N ASP A 43 14.29 43.30 -11.59
CA ASP A 43 13.58 44.48 -11.07
C ASP A 43 12.59 44.23 -9.90
N ASP A 44 13.04 44.55 -8.68
CA ASP A 44 12.27 44.63 -7.42
C ASP A 44 11.43 43.40 -7.01
N LYS A 45 11.67 42.23 -7.62
CA LYS A 45 11.07 40.95 -7.19
C LYS A 45 12.09 40.05 -6.50
N GLU A 46 11.59 39.24 -5.56
CA GLU A 46 12.37 38.19 -4.90
C GLU A 46 13.16 37.37 -5.93
N ALA A 47 14.44 37.15 -5.65
CA ALA A 47 15.33 36.38 -6.50
C ALA A 47 14.74 34.97 -6.71
N LYS A 48 14.46 34.60 -7.97
CA LYS A 48 13.97 33.26 -8.31
C LYS A 48 15.07 32.46 -8.98
N TRP A 49 15.06 31.15 -8.75
CA TRP A 49 15.97 30.25 -9.43
C TRP A 49 15.55 30.08 -10.89
N GLN A 50 16.37 30.57 -11.82
CA GLN A 50 16.06 30.64 -13.25
C GLN A 50 17.33 30.44 -14.09
N CYS A 51 17.94 29.25 -14.00
CA CYS A 51 19.12 28.92 -14.79
C CYS A 51 18.77 28.01 -15.97
N THR A 52 19.32 28.32 -17.15
CA THR A 52 19.20 27.51 -18.37
C THR A 52 20.49 26.75 -18.71
N ASP A 53 21.59 27.03 -17.99
CA ASP A 53 22.87 26.36 -18.21
C ASP A 53 22.82 24.91 -17.67
N ILE A 54 23.07 23.95 -18.56
CA ILE A 54 22.97 22.52 -18.29
C ILE A 54 23.97 22.07 -17.23
N GLU A 55 25.19 22.59 -17.22
CA GLU A 55 26.21 22.19 -16.25
C GLU A 55 25.91 22.76 -14.86
N ILE A 56 25.40 24.00 -14.79
CA ILE A 56 24.92 24.58 -13.53
C ILE A 56 23.72 23.77 -13.00
N GLN A 57 22.76 23.41 -13.87
CA GLN A 57 21.63 22.55 -13.51
C GLN A 57 22.11 21.19 -12.96
N ARG A 58 23.03 20.51 -13.65
CA ARG A 58 23.62 19.25 -13.19
C ARG A 58 24.33 19.41 -11.85
N HIS A 59 25.09 20.48 -11.68
CA HIS A 59 25.81 20.75 -10.44
C HIS A 59 24.84 20.96 -9.27
N VAL A 60 23.76 21.72 -9.45
CA VAL A 60 22.71 21.92 -8.45
C VAL A 60 22.04 20.60 -8.11
N LEU A 61 21.61 19.82 -9.10
CA LEU A 61 20.96 18.53 -8.88
C LEU A 61 21.86 17.56 -8.10
N ARG A 62 23.15 17.47 -8.44
CA ARG A 62 24.13 16.64 -7.71
C ARG A 62 24.31 17.13 -6.28
N SER A 63 24.38 18.44 -6.07
CA SER A 63 24.51 19.04 -4.74
C SER A 63 23.28 18.77 -3.86
N ILE A 64 22.07 18.87 -4.42
CA ILE A 64 20.83 18.47 -3.74
C ILE A 64 20.88 16.98 -3.40
N ALA A 65 21.20 16.12 -4.37
CA ALA A 65 21.26 14.67 -4.17
C ALA A 65 22.24 14.29 -3.04
N SER A 66 23.42 14.90 -3.00
CA SER A 66 24.42 14.67 -1.96
C SER A 66 23.96 15.16 -0.59
N PHE A 67 23.35 16.35 -0.52
CA PHE A 67 22.78 16.86 0.73
C PHE A 67 21.69 15.94 1.27
N LEU A 68 20.80 15.45 0.40
CA LEU A 68 19.75 14.50 0.79
C LEU A 68 20.30 13.17 1.32
N THR A 69 21.46 12.71 0.85
CA THR A 69 22.09 11.47 1.39
C THR A 69 22.52 11.62 2.84
N CYS A 70 22.90 12.83 3.28
CA CYS A 70 23.41 13.04 4.64
C CYS A 70 22.31 13.22 5.70
N ILE A 71 21.06 13.37 5.25
CA ILE A 71 19.91 13.57 6.15
C ILE A 71 19.48 12.20 6.68
N SER A 72 19.63 12.02 7.99
CA SER A 72 19.14 10.88 8.76
C SER A 72 18.11 11.33 9.79
N GLY A 73 17.41 10.38 10.43
CA GLY A 73 16.34 10.66 11.39
C GLY A 73 16.72 11.63 12.52
N ASP A 74 17.97 11.60 12.97
CA ASP A 74 18.48 12.48 14.05
C ASP A 74 18.69 13.94 13.58
N ASN A 75 18.95 14.14 12.29
CA ASN A 75 19.28 15.44 11.70
C ASN A 75 18.13 16.08 10.93
N LEU A 76 17.01 15.37 10.80
CA LEU A 76 15.81 15.81 10.08
C LEU A 76 15.16 17.06 10.69
N LYS A 77 15.35 17.25 12.00
CA LYS A 77 14.84 18.41 12.75
C LYS A 77 15.77 19.61 12.69
N HIS A 78 16.93 19.49 12.04
CA HIS A 78 17.91 20.57 11.98
C HIS A 78 17.35 21.76 11.17
N PRO A 79 17.38 23.01 11.68
CA PRO A 79 16.78 24.18 11.01
C PRO A 79 17.23 24.35 9.55
N LEU A 80 18.54 24.18 9.29
CA LEU A 80 19.13 24.25 7.94
C LEU A 80 18.44 23.35 6.91
N VAL A 81 17.96 22.17 7.32
CA VAL A 81 17.24 21.26 6.41
C VAL A 81 15.92 21.89 5.99
N LYS A 82 15.16 22.42 6.96
CA LYS A 82 13.86 23.05 6.72
C LYS A 82 13.99 24.29 5.84
N ASP A 83 14.98 25.13 6.11
CA ASP A 83 15.19 26.39 5.40
C ASP A 83 15.61 26.15 3.93
N SER A 84 16.34 25.07 3.66
CA SER A 84 16.78 24.71 2.31
C SER A 84 15.66 24.18 1.40
N VAL A 85 14.53 23.71 1.95
CA VAL A 85 13.51 23.00 1.16
C VAL A 85 12.90 23.87 0.07
N ALA A 86 12.60 25.14 0.38
CA ALA A 86 12.00 26.06 -0.58
C ALA A 86 12.93 26.31 -1.77
N ASP A 87 14.21 26.57 -1.52
CA ASP A 87 15.20 26.84 -2.58
C ASP A 87 15.46 25.60 -3.44
N MET A 88 15.56 24.42 -2.81
CA MET A 88 15.70 23.16 -3.55
C MET A 88 14.50 22.91 -4.47
N LEU A 89 13.28 23.14 -3.97
CA LEU A 89 12.06 22.95 -4.75
C LEU A 89 11.92 23.98 -5.87
N GLY A 90 12.25 25.24 -5.61
CA GLY A 90 12.25 26.29 -6.64
C GLY A 90 13.17 25.94 -7.80
N ALA A 91 14.38 25.44 -7.52
CA ALA A 91 15.30 24.95 -8.54
C ALA A 91 14.74 23.72 -9.28
N LEU A 92 14.21 22.72 -8.57
CA LEU A 92 13.66 21.51 -9.18
C LEU A 92 12.47 21.80 -10.10
N VAL A 93 11.53 22.64 -9.65
CA VAL A 93 10.36 23.05 -10.45
C VAL A 93 10.82 23.70 -11.76
N TRP A 94 11.77 24.63 -11.69
CA TRP A 94 12.29 25.29 -12.88
C TRP A 94 13.01 24.31 -13.83
N ILE A 95 13.89 23.45 -13.31
CA ILE A 95 14.64 22.49 -14.12
C ILE A 95 13.69 21.55 -14.87
N LEU A 96 12.65 21.04 -14.20
CA LEU A 96 11.66 20.18 -14.82
C LEU A 96 10.87 20.92 -15.91
N GLN A 97 10.51 22.18 -15.67
CA GLN A 97 9.79 23.02 -16.64
C GLN A 97 10.61 23.33 -17.90
N GLN A 98 11.95 23.38 -17.80
CA GLN A 98 12.83 23.62 -18.96
C GLN A 98 12.86 22.43 -19.93
N ARG A 99 12.38 21.24 -19.53
CA ARG A 99 12.29 20.04 -20.37
C ARG A 99 13.61 19.65 -21.06
N SER A 100 14.75 19.96 -20.45
CA SER A 100 16.06 19.63 -20.99
C SER A 100 16.37 18.15 -20.76
N GLU A 101 16.32 17.37 -21.84
CA GLU A 101 16.61 15.93 -21.85
C GLU A 101 17.92 15.54 -21.15
N ALA A 102 18.91 16.44 -21.17
CA ALA A 102 20.23 16.22 -20.58
C ALA A 102 20.24 16.16 -19.04
N VAL A 103 19.16 16.60 -18.39
CA VAL A 103 19.05 16.71 -16.91
C VAL A 103 17.74 16.18 -16.34
N LEU A 104 16.71 15.94 -17.16
CA LEU A 104 15.39 15.53 -16.70
C LEU A 104 15.41 14.23 -15.87
N GLY A 105 16.14 13.21 -16.31
CA GLY A 105 16.25 11.94 -15.57
C GLY A 105 16.84 12.15 -14.17
N LEU A 106 17.92 12.95 -14.09
CA LEU A 106 18.53 13.31 -12.82
C LEU A 106 17.58 14.14 -11.95
N ALA A 107 16.84 15.08 -12.53
CA ALA A 107 15.88 15.91 -11.81
C ALA A 107 14.74 15.09 -11.21
N GLY A 108 14.14 14.18 -11.98
CA GLY A 108 13.09 13.25 -11.52
C GLY A 108 13.57 12.40 -10.34
N ASN A 109 14.77 11.80 -10.45
CA ASN A 109 15.37 11.01 -9.37
C ASN A 109 15.61 11.83 -8.09
N VAL A 110 16.05 13.08 -8.23
CA VAL A 110 16.24 13.99 -7.09
C VAL A 110 14.91 14.34 -6.42
N VAL A 111 13.84 14.55 -7.18
CA VAL A 111 12.49 14.76 -6.63
C VAL A 111 12.01 13.55 -5.83
N VAL A 112 12.12 12.34 -6.38
CA VAL A 112 11.76 11.09 -5.67
C VAL A 112 12.54 10.98 -4.36
N LYS A 113 13.84 11.27 -4.40
CA LYS A 113 14.69 11.25 -3.21
C LYS A 113 14.28 12.29 -2.17
N LEU A 114 13.97 13.51 -2.59
CA LEU A 114 13.52 14.60 -1.71
C LEU A 114 12.25 14.19 -0.96
N ILE A 115 11.25 13.65 -1.67
CA ILE A 115 9.97 13.24 -1.10
C ILE A 115 10.15 12.05 -0.13
N ARG A 116 11.04 11.11 -0.46
CA ARG A 116 11.33 9.95 0.40
C ARG A 116 12.03 10.33 1.71
N VAL A 117 12.92 11.32 1.67
CA VAL A 117 13.75 11.71 2.83
C VAL A 117 13.03 12.69 3.75
N MET A 118 12.27 13.64 3.21
CA MET A 118 11.70 14.72 4.00
C MET A 118 10.34 14.37 4.61
N PRO A 119 10.03 14.80 5.84
CA PRO A 119 8.71 14.66 6.42
C PRO A 119 7.66 15.37 5.57
N ASN A 120 6.51 14.71 5.43
CA ASN A 120 5.38 15.29 4.72
C ASN A 120 5.00 16.67 5.30
N SER A 121 5.05 16.85 6.61
CA SER A 121 4.74 18.13 7.28
C SER A 121 5.58 19.31 6.80
N ILE A 122 6.81 19.09 6.30
CA ILE A 122 7.68 20.12 5.75
C ILE A 122 7.39 20.34 4.27
N LEU A 123 7.20 19.26 3.51
CA LEU A 123 7.01 19.32 2.07
C LEU A 123 5.63 19.84 1.66
N GLN A 124 4.61 19.58 2.48
CA GLN A 124 3.21 19.80 2.13
C GLN A 124 2.93 21.18 1.52
N SER A 125 3.54 22.25 2.03
CA SER A 125 3.33 23.61 1.50
C SER A 125 3.72 23.75 0.03
N TYR A 126 4.73 23.00 -0.42
CA TYR A 126 5.42 23.19 -1.69
C TYR A 126 5.12 22.10 -2.74
N LEU A 127 4.68 20.90 -2.33
CA LEU A 127 4.48 19.76 -3.25
C LEU A 127 3.50 20.04 -4.40
N LEU A 128 2.56 20.99 -4.22
CA LEU A 128 1.63 21.37 -5.28
C LEU A 128 2.35 21.95 -6.51
N GLU A 129 3.49 22.62 -6.32
CA GLU A 129 4.25 23.23 -7.43
C GLU A 129 4.93 22.18 -8.31
N LEU A 130 5.15 20.98 -7.78
CA LEU A 130 5.72 19.86 -8.53
C LEU A 130 4.67 19.07 -9.33
N VAL A 131 3.39 19.16 -9.00
CA VAL A 131 2.34 18.35 -9.65
C VAL A 131 2.34 18.62 -11.15
N HIS A 132 2.14 19.87 -11.56
CA HIS A 132 2.08 20.24 -12.98
C HIS A 132 3.33 19.83 -13.80
N PRO A 133 4.57 20.19 -13.42
CA PRO A 133 5.74 19.80 -14.21
C PRO A 133 5.91 18.28 -14.30
N LEU A 134 5.70 17.54 -13.21
CA LEU A 134 5.80 16.07 -13.21
C LEU A 134 4.72 15.44 -14.08
N SER A 135 3.48 15.91 -13.98
CA SER A 135 2.35 15.43 -14.79
C SER A 135 2.62 15.59 -16.28
N SER A 136 3.19 16.74 -16.67
CA SER A 136 3.52 17.02 -18.07
C SER A 136 4.67 16.18 -18.64
N LEU A 137 5.44 15.52 -17.78
CA LEU A 137 6.59 14.69 -18.14
C LEU A 137 6.28 13.18 -18.13
N LEU A 138 5.06 12.78 -17.78
CA LEU A 138 4.63 11.37 -17.80
C LEU A 138 4.65 10.77 -19.21
N SER A 139 4.44 11.57 -20.25
CA SER A 139 4.47 11.17 -21.65
C SER A 139 5.85 11.36 -22.30
N SER A 140 6.91 11.48 -21.51
CA SER A 140 8.29 11.58 -22.02
C SER A 140 8.70 10.28 -22.71
N LEU A 141 9.43 10.40 -23.83
CA LEU A 141 10.04 9.27 -24.54
C LEU A 141 11.16 8.61 -23.71
N GLN A 142 11.76 9.36 -22.77
CA GLN A 142 12.76 8.82 -21.86
C GLN A 142 12.07 8.10 -20.70
N LEU A 143 12.08 6.77 -20.73
CA LEU A 143 11.42 5.91 -19.74
C LEU A 143 11.82 6.22 -18.29
N GLU A 144 13.11 6.52 -18.05
CA GLU A 144 13.60 6.89 -16.71
C GLU A 144 12.89 8.14 -16.16
N VAL A 145 12.63 9.13 -17.01
CA VAL A 145 11.91 10.37 -16.64
C VAL A 145 10.46 10.04 -16.30
N SER A 146 9.78 9.29 -17.16
CA SER A 146 8.37 8.94 -16.98
C SER A 146 8.16 8.09 -15.71
N ILE A 147 9.05 7.13 -15.47
CA ILE A 147 9.06 6.30 -14.24
C ILE A 147 9.23 7.18 -13.01
N SER A 148 10.29 8.00 -12.96
CA SER A 148 10.56 8.82 -11.78
C SER A 148 9.48 9.89 -11.55
N CYS A 149 8.85 10.42 -12.61
CA CYS A 149 7.68 11.30 -12.49
C CYS A 149 6.45 10.58 -11.93
N ALA A 150 6.17 9.36 -12.40
CA ALA A 150 5.06 8.55 -11.91
C ALA A 150 5.23 8.19 -10.43
N THR A 151 6.43 7.74 -10.05
CA THR A 151 6.78 7.45 -8.66
C THR A 151 6.64 8.69 -7.77
N ALA A 152 7.18 9.84 -8.21
CA ALA A 152 7.09 11.09 -7.47
C ALA A 152 5.64 11.54 -7.25
N LEU A 153 4.83 11.53 -8.30
CA LEU A 153 3.39 11.86 -8.20
C LEU A 153 2.65 10.89 -7.28
N GLY A 154 2.92 9.58 -7.39
CA GLY A 154 2.34 8.57 -6.52
C GLY A 154 2.64 8.82 -5.05
N MET A 155 3.88 9.21 -4.73
CA MET A 155 4.28 9.60 -3.37
C MET A 155 3.61 10.89 -2.91
N ILE A 156 3.45 11.89 -3.79
CA ILE A 156 2.75 13.13 -3.46
C ILE A 156 1.30 12.82 -3.11
N PHE A 157 0.59 12.09 -3.99
CA PHE A 157 -0.83 11.79 -3.86
C PHE A 157 -1.16 10.96 -2.61
N SER A 158 -0.33 9.94 -2.34
CA SER A 158 -0.47 9.10 -1.13
C SER A 158 -0.32 9.88 0.18
N ASN A 159 0.26 11.08 0.12
CA ASN A 159 0.53 11.93 1.28
C ASN A 159 -0.29 13.22 1.29
N LEU A 160 -1.26 13.41 0.38
CA LEU A 160 -2.06 14.63 0.32
C LEU A 160 -2.95 14.80 1.56
N ILE A 161 -3.04 16.05 2.01
CA ILE A 161 -4.05 16.45 3.01
C ILE A 161 -5.36 16.74 2.27
N VAL A 162 -6.48 16.26 2.82
CA VAL A 162 -7.86 16.42 2.28
C VAL A 162 -8.15 17.82 1.74
N LYS A 163 -7.70 18.88 2.43
CA LYS A 163 -7.91 20.28 2.01
C LYS A 163 -7.33 20.64 0.64
N ARG A 164 -6.33 19.91 0.14
CA ARG A 164 -5.65 20.16 -1.14
C ARG A 164 -6.13 19.26 -2.27
N GLU A 165 -6.91 18.20 -1.97
CA GLU A 165 -7.31 17.19 -2.96
C GLU A 165 -8.11 17.76 -4.12
N LYS A 166 -9.00 18.74 -3.86
CA LYS A 166 -9.79 19.39 -4.93
C LYS A 166 -8.90 20.13 -5.93
N ARG A 167 -7.96 20.92 -5.44
CA ARG A 167 -7.05 21.71 -6.29
C ARG A 167 -6.11 20.79 -7.09
N VAL A 168 -5.64 19.71 -6.47
CA VAL A 168 -4.84 18.70 -7.19
C VAL A 168 -5.67 18.07 -8.29
N TRP A 169 -6.90 17.65 -7.99
CA TRP A 169 -7.79 17.05 -8.99
C TRP A 169 -8.00 17.94 -10.21
N GLU A 170 -8.25 19.25 -10.01
CA GLU A 170 -8.38 20.23 -11.09
C GLU A 170 -7.14 20.25 -12.00
N MET A 171 -5.93 20.21 -11.41
CA MET A 171 -4.68 20.12 -12.17
C MET A 171 -4.55 18.79 -12.93
N LEU A 172 -5.01 17.67 -12.36
CA LEU A 172 -4.94 16.36 -13.03
C LEU A 172 -5.87 16.28 -14.24
N VAL A 173 -7.05 16.92 -14.14
CA VAL A 173 -8.01 17.03 -15.23
C VAL A 173 -7.44 17.90 -16.35
N GLU A 174 -6.87 19.07 -16.02
CA GLU A 174 -6.23 19.96 -16.99
C GLU A 174 -5.05 19.28 -17.73
N ALA A 175 -4.28 18.46 -17.02
CA ALA A 175 -3.16 17.71 -17.59
C ALA A 175 -3.57 16.37 -18.24
N GLU A 176 -4.87 16.06 -18.32
CA GLU A 176 -5.43 14.83 -18.90
C GLU A 176 -4.74 13.53 -18.43
N ILE A 177 -4.28 13.50 -17.17
CA ILE A 177 -3.36 12.46 -16.69
C ILE A 177 -3.97 11.07 -16.78
N VAL A 178 -5.26 10.92 -16.49
CA VAL A 178 -5.94 9.62 -16.57
C VAL A 178 -5.91 9.08 -18.00
N SER A 179 -6.14 9.95 -19.00
CA SER A 179 -6.06 9.58 -20.41
C SER A 179 -4.64 9.13 -20.79
N HIS A 180 -3.64 9.93 -20.42
CA HIS A 180 -2.23 9.61 -20.66
C HIS A 180 -1.82 8.27 -20.01
N LEU A 181 -2.18 8.03 -18.75
CA LEU A 181 -1.86 6.78 -18.05
C LEU A 181 -2.55 5.59 -18.69
N THR A 182 -3.83 5.72 -19.03
CA THR A 182 -4.59 4.68 -19.71
C THR A 182 -3.94 4.31 -21.06
N ASN A 183 -3.57 5.30 -21.88
CA ASN A 183 -2.89 5.05 -23.15
C ASN A 183 -1.53 4.37 -22.95
N ASN A 184 -0.73 4.82 -21.99
CA ASN A 184 0.56 4.22 -21.65
C ASN A 184 0.43 2.75 -21.22
N LEU A 185 -0.65 2.40 -20.52
CA LEU A 185 -0.93 1.02 -20.11
C LEU A 185 -1.39 0.14 -21.28
N ARG A 186 -2.14 0.68 -22.24
CA ARG A 186 -2.51 -0.05 -23.47
C ARG A 186 -1.27 -0.43 -24.27
N GLU A 187 -0.33 0.51 -24.46
CA GLU A 187 0.91 0.27 -25.22
C GLU A 187 1.78 -0.84 -24.61
N PHE A 188 1.75 -1.02 -23.28
CA PHE A 188 2.50 -2.10 -22.64
C PHE A 188 2.07 -3.49 -23.12
N SER A 189 0.78 -3.69 -23.43
CA SER A 189 0.25 -4.99 -23.90
C SER A 189 0.93 -5.48 -25.19
N CYS A 190 1.56 -4.58 -25.95
CA CYS A 190 2.35 -4.90 -27.14
C CYS A 190 3.76 -5.44 -26.83
N GLY A 191 4.16 -5.56 -25.55
CA GLY A 191 5.42 -6.16 -25.11
C GLY A 191 6.67 -5.31 -25.35
N THR A 192 6.50 -4.03 -25.67
CA THR A 192 7.60 -3.11 -26.05
C THR A 192 8.25 -2.41 -24.86
N MET A 193 7.59 -2.39 -23.70
CA MET A 193 7.98 -1.56 -22.55
C MET A 193 8.49 -2.40 -21.37
N PRO A 194 9.42 -1.88 -20.53
CA PRO A 194 9.88 -2.56 -19.31
C PRO A 194 8.78 -2.74 -18.27
N ILE A 195 8.90 -3.79 -17.45
CA ILE A 195 7.93 -4.11 -16.38
C ILE A 195 7.83 -2.97 -15.37
N GLU A 196 8.95 -2.34 -15.02
CA GLU A 196 9.01 -1.22 -14.07
C GLU A 196 8.18 -0.03 -14.55
N TYR A 197 8.19 0.24 -15.86
CA TYR A 197 7.39 1.30 -16.46
C TYR A 197 5.90 1.04 -16.25
N PHE A 198 5.43 -0.19 -16.55
CA PHE A 198 4.05 -0.57 -16.31
C PHE A 198 3.67 -0.46 -14.82
N GLN A 199 4.51 -0.97 -13.93
CA GLN A 199 4.21 -1.01 -12.50
C GLN A 199 4.03 0.38 -11.92
N GLU A 200 4.88 1.34 -12.29
CA GLU A 200 4.80 2.71 -11.78
C GLU A 200 3.59 3.46 -12.37
N MET A 201 3.31 3.30 -13.67
CA MET A 201 2.13 3.90 -14.32
C MET A 201 0.82 3.34 -13.74
N ALA A 202 0.72 2.02 -13.61
CA ALA A 202 -0.47 1.36 -13.07
C ALA A 202 -0.64 1.65 -11.57
N SER A 203 0.47 1.75 -10.81
CA SER A 203 0.43 2.14 -9.40
C SER A 203 -0.07 3.57 -9.22
N LEU A 204 0.40 4.52 -10.05
CA LEU A 204 -0.09 5.89 -10.05
C LEU A 204 -1.58 5.94 -10.40
N LEU A 205 -2.00 5.25 -11.46
CA LEU A 205 -3.42 5.20 -11.84
C LEU A 205 -4.28 4.59 -10.73
N SER A 206 -3.81 3.52 -10.09
CA SER A 206 -4.50 2.93 -8.95
C SER A 206 -4.68 3.93 -7.80
N ILE A 207 -3.66 4.71 -7.45
CA ILE A 207 -3.78 5.76 -6.42
C ILE A 207 -4.85 6.78 -6.83
N ILE A 208 -4.84 7.22 -8.09
CA ILE A 208 -5.81 8.18 -8.63
C ILE A 208 -7.25 7.64 -8.50
N LEU A 209 -7.47 6.38 -8.87
CA LEU A 209 -8.80 5.74 -8.80
C LEU A 209 -9.32 5.61 -7.36
N HIS A 210 -8.42 5.33 -6.41
CA HIS A 210 -8.79 5.23 -5.00
C HIS A 210 -9.17 6.60 -4.43
N GLN A 211 -8.40 7.64 -4.75
CA GLN A 211 -8.55 8.96 -4.15
C GLN A 211 -9.63 9.83 -4.81
N TRP A 212 -9.79 9.78 -6.14
CA TRP A 212 -10.73 10.63 -6.87
C TRP A 212 -11.78 9.80 -7.61
N PRO A 213 -12.99 9.64 -7.06
CA PRO A 213 -14.05 8.83 -7.69
C PRO A 213 -14.39 9.21 -9.12
N ALA A 214 -14.26 10.48 -9.49
CA ALA A 214 -14.54 10.99 -10.83
C ALA A 214 -13.60 10.39 -11.91
N SER A 215 -12.40 9.93 -11.54
CA SER A 215 -11.46 9.29 -12.46
C SER A 215 -11.89 7.89 -12.92
N ARG A 216 -12.78 7.22 -12.19
CA ARG A 216 -13.08 5.80 -12.40
C ARG A 216 -13.78 5.53 -13.72
N TYR A 217 -14.70 6.42 -14.13
CA TYR A 217 -15.53 6.23 -15.31
C TYR A 217 -14.71 6.07 -16.58
N SER A 218 -13.74 6.95 -16.82
CA SER A 218 -12.90 6.92 -18.02
C SER A 218 -12.02 5.67 -18.10
N VAL A 219 -11.74 5.02 -16.98
CA VAL A 219 -10.90 3.81 -16.95
C VAL A 219 -11.72 2.55 -17.18
N TRP A 220 -12.81 2.33 -16.43
CA TRP A 220 -13.58 1.09 -16.59
C TRP A 220 -14.41 1.06 -17.88
N ASN A 221 -14.77 2.24 -18.42
CA ASN A 221 -15.53 2.33 -19.67
C ASN A 221 -14.66 2.10 -20.92
N ASP A 222 -13.34 2.06 -20.77
CA ASP A 222 -12.40 1.83 -21.84
C ASP A 222 -12.22 0.33 -22.12
N VAL A 223 -12.86 -0.15 -23.18
CA VAL A 223 -12.88 -1.58 -23.54
C VAL A 223 -11.48 -2.09 -23.87
N GLU A 224 -10.69 -1.34 -24.63
CA GLU A 224 -9.34 -1.75 -25.05
C GLU A 224 -8.40 -1.89 -23.87
N LEU A 225 -8.47 -0.97 -22.90
CA LEU A 225 -7.70 -1.09 -21.67
C LEU A 225 -8.11 -2.32 -20.87
N MET A 226 -9.42 -2.56 -20.71
CA MET A 226 -9.92 -3.69 -19.92
C MET A 226 -9.49 -5.04 -20.54
N GLU A 227 -9.58 -5.19 -21.87
CA GLU A 227 -9.10 -6.37 -22.57
C GLU A 227 -7.57 -6.56 -22.40
N ALA A 228 -6.80 -5.49 -22.52
CA ALA A 228 -5.35 -5.52 -22.32
C ALA A 228 -4.97 -5.95 -20.89
N LEU A 229 -5.64 -5.38 -19.88
CA LEU A 229 -5.41 -5.73 -18.47
C LEU A 229 -5.75 -7.19 -18.18
N GLN A 230 -6.82 -7.72 -18.79
CA GLN A 230 -7.21 -9.12 -18.65
C GLN A 230 -6.16 -10.06 -19.25
N LEU A 231 -5.72 -9.79 -20.48
CA LEU A 231 -4.68 -10.57 -21.15
C LEU A 231 -3.38 -10.58 -20.34
N MET A 232 -3.00 -9.43 -19.78
CA MET A 232 -1.83 -9.33 -18.91
C MET A 232 -2.00 -10.09 -17.60
N LEU A 233 -3.18 -10.06 -16.96
CA LEU A 233 -3.42 -10.75 -15.70
C LEU A 233 -3.25 -12.27 -15.84
N VAL A 234 -3.60 -12.82 -17.01
CA VAL A 234 -3.43 -14.24 -17.32
C VAL A 234 -1.94 -14.58 -17.50
N ASN A 235 -1.24 -13.82 -18.32
CA ASN A 235 0.08 -14.20 -18.85
C ASN A 235 1.30 -13.68 -18.05
N SER A 236 1.11 -12.73 -17.14
CA SER A 236 2.24 -12.05 -16.49
C SER A 236 2.71 -12.70 -15.18
N ASP A 237 3.89 -12.30 -14.72
CA ASP A 237 4.43 -12.70 -13.42
C ASP A 237 3.66 -12.09 -12.24
N PHE A 238 3.86 -12.67 -11.04
CA PHE A 238 3.14 -12.26 -9.83
C PHE A 238 3.16 -10.75 -9.50
N PRO A 239 4.28 -10.00 -9.69
CA PRO A 239 4.30 -8.57 -9.41
C PRO A 239 3.37 -7.75 -10.31
N VAL A 240 3.28 -8.15 -11.59
CA VAL A 240 2.37 -7.53 -12.56
C VAL A 240 0.93 -7.89 -12.20
N LYS A 241 0.65 -9.16 -11.88
CA LYS A 241 -0.69 -9.58 -11.41
C LYS A 241 -1.16 -8.79 -10.19
N ALA A 242 -0.30 -8.62 -9.18
CA ALA A 242 -0.62 -7.83 -7.99
C ALA A 242 -0.99 -6.38 -8.35
N THR A 243 -0.24 -5.78 -9.28
CA THR A 243 -0.49 -4.41 -9.74
C THR A 243 -1.82 -4.28 -10.48
N ILE A 244 -2.14 -5.24 -11.35
CA ILE A 244 -3.43 -5.26 -12.07
C ILE A 244 -4.61 -5.47 -11.09
N LEU A 245 -4.48 -6.40 -10.14
CA LEU A 245 -5.51 -6.62 -9.11
C LEU A 245 -5.76 -5.35 -8.27
N LYS A 246 -4.70 -4.59 -7.97
CA LYS A 246 -4.80 -3.30 -7.28
C LYS A 246 -5.49 -2.23 -8.15
N LEU A 247 -5.29 -2.26 -9.47
CA LEU A 247 -5.99 -1.37 -10.40
C LEU A 247 -7.48 -1.71 -10.48
N TYR A 248 -7.82 -2.99 -10.63
CA TYR A 248 -9.21 -3.48 -10.58
C TYR A 248 -9.87 -3.16 -9.24
N SER A 249 -9.14 -3.22 -8.13
CA SER A 249 -9.65 -2.79 -6.83
C SER A 249 -10.09 -1.33 -6.84
N GLY A 250 -9.33 -0.45 -7.49
CA GLY A 250 -9.69 0.97 -7.65
C GLY A 250 -10.94 1.17 -8.51
N ILE A 251 -11.12 0.36 -9.56
CA ILE A 251 -12.32 0.35 -10.40
C ILE A 251 -13.55 -0.13 -9.62
N ALA A 252 -13.39 -1.22 -8.86
CA ALA A 252 -14.45 -1.86 -8.08
C ALA A 252 -14.98 -1.01 -6.91
N LEU A 253 -14.32 0.11 -6.57
CA LEU A 253 -14.80 1.06 -5.56
C LEU A 253 -16.09 1.80 -5.97
N CYS A 254 -16.52 1.72 -7.23
CA CYS A 254 -17.82 2.22 -7.66
C CYS A 254 -18.74 1.07 -8.10
N ALA A 255 -20.03 1.16 -7.76
CA ALA A 255 -21.00 0.09 -8.01
C ALA A 255 -21.12 -0.29 -9.50
N HIS A 256 -20.96 0.68 -10.41
CA HIS A 256 -20.96 0.43 -11.85
C HIS A 256 -19.70 -0.32 -12.30
N GLY A 257 -18.53 0.09 -11.83
CA GLY A 257 -17.26 -0.60 -12.11
C GLY A 257 -17.27 -2.03 -11.57
N SER A 258 -17.71 -2.25 -10.34
CA SER A 258 -17.84 -3.60 -9.77
C SER A 258 -18.85 -4.45 -10.56
N LYS A 259 -19.96 -3.86 -11.00
CA LYS A 259 -20.97 -4.54 -11.80
C LYS A 259 -20.39 -4.97 -13.15
N LYS A 260 -19.67 -4.09 -13.85
CA LYS A 260 -19.02 -4.41 -15.13
C LYS A 260 -18.02 -5.57 -15.00
N LEU A 261 -17.15 -5.51 -13.98
CA LEU A 261 -16.19 -6.58 -13.69
C LEU A 261 -16.86 -7.94 -13.41
N LEU A 262 -18.10 -7.96 -12.89
CA LEU A 262 -18.86 -9.18 -12.61
C LEU A 262 -19.74 -9.65 -13.77
N GLU A 263 -20.11 -8.77 -14.70
CA GLU A 263 -21.05 -9.09 -15.80
C GLU A 263 -20.33 -9.59 -17.05
N GLU A 264 -19.11 -9.14 -17.28
CA GLU A 264 -18.41 -9.43 -18.54
C GLU A 264 -17.47 -10.65 -18.43
N GLU A 265 -17.10 -11.11 -17.22
CA GLU A 265 -15.92 -11.98 -17.08
C GLU A 265 -15.99 -13.01 -15.92
N GLU A 266 -16.66 -14.15 -16.11
CA GLU A 266 -16.56 -15.29 -15.16
C GLU A 266 -15.11 -15.75 -14.95
N ALA A 267 -14.30 -15.71 -16.01
CA ALA A 267 -12.89 -16.05 -15.99
C ALA A 267 -12.08 -15.12 -15.06
N LEU A 268 -12.45 -13.84 -14.97
CA LEU A 268 -11.80 -12.90 -14.07
C LEU A 268 -12.00 -13.30 -12.61
N LEU A 269 -13.23 -13.66 -12.23
CA LEU A 269 -13.49 -14.08 -10.85
C LEU A 269 -12.69 -15.35 -10.49
N GLN A 270 -12.65 -16.33 -11.39
CA GLN A 270 -11.86 -17.54 -11.18
C GLN A 270 -10.37 -17.23 -11.01
N LEU A 271 -9.84 -16.29 -11.80
CA LEU A 271 -8.45 -15.85 -11.71
C LEU A 271 -8.17 -15.08 -10.40
N ILE A 272 -9.13 -14.27 -9.94
CA ILE A 272 -9.06 -13.59 -8.63
C ILE A 272 -8.99 -14.63 -7.51
N VAL A 273 -9.87 -15.64 -7.51
CA VAL A 273 -9.87 -16.73 -6.52
C VAL A 273 -8.56 -17.51 -6.57
N LEU A 274 -8.07 -17.82 -7.77
CA LEU A 274 -6.76 -18.47 -7.95
C LEU A 274 -5.63 -17.66 -7.30
N CYS A 275 -5.63 -16.33 -7.49
CA CYS A 275 -4.62 -15.44 -6.92
C CYS A 275 -4.66 -15.33 -5.39
N MET A 276 -5.76 -15.75 -4.73
CA MET A 276 -5.84 -15.85 -3.27
C MET A 276 -5.14 -17.11 -2.72
N GLY A 277 -4.85 -18.07 -3.58
CA GLY A 277 -4.27 -19.37 -3.23
C GLY A 277 -2.94 -19.25 -2.50
N ARG A 278 -2.63 -20.25 -1.66
CA ARG A 278 -1.41 -20.26 -0.83
C ARG A 278 -0.09 -20.28 -1.63
N SER A 279 -0.14 -20.71 -2.89
CA SER A 279 1.01 -20.71 -3.81
C SER A 279 1.39 -19.31 -4.29
N TYR A 280 0.52 -18.31 -4.13
CA TYR A 280 0.77 -16.94 -4.55
C TYR A 280 1.51 -16.13 -3.47
N PRO A 281 2.34 -15.15 -3.86
CA PRO A 281 3.02 -14.30 -2.89
C PRO A 281 2.02 -13.41 -2.12
N PRO A 282 2.36 -12.98 -0.89
CA PRO A 282 1.46 -12.18 -0.05
C PRO A 282 0.89 -10.94 -0.74
N SER A 283 1.69 -10.23 -1.56
CA SER A 283 1.26 -9.05 -2.29
C SER A 283 0.10 -9.33 -3.25
N SER A 284 0.20 -10.36 -4.08
CA SER A 284 -0.87 -10.77 -5.00
C SER A 284 -2.11 -11.23 -4.24
N ARG A 285 -1.93 -11.99 -3.16
CA ARG A 285 -3.04 -12.48 -2.34
C ARG A 285 -3.80 -11.34 -1.67
N ILE A 286 -3.09 -10.38 -1.07
CA ILE A 286 -3.69 -9.19 -0.43
C ILE A 286 -4.58 -8.43 -1.41
N GLU A 287 -4.07 -8.15 -2.62
CA GLU A 287 -4.85 -7.43 -3.63
C GLU A 287 -6.01 -8.25 -4.18
N ALA A 288 -5.88 -9.58 -4.30
CA ALA A 288 -6.98 -10.46 -4.68
C ALA A 288 -8.10 -10.46 -3.63
N PHE A 289 -7.76 -10.59 -2.34
CA PHE A 289 -8.73 -10.49 -1.23
C PHE A 289 -9.42 -9.12 -1.22
N ARG A 290 -8.66 -8.05 -1.41
CA ARG A 290 -9.18 -6.68 -1.45
C ARG A 290 -10.16 -6.48 -2.61
N LEU A 291 -9.83 -6.95 -3.81
CA LEU A 291 -10.69 -6.85 -4.98
C LEU A 291 -11.99 -7.62 -4.77
N ALA A 292 -11.90 -8.88 -4.36
CA ALA A 292 -13.09 -9.70 -4.09
C ALA A 292 -13.99 -9.07 -3.03
N ARG A 293 -13.41 -8.42 -2.01
CA ARG A 293 -14.19 -7.69 -1.00
C ARG A 293 -14.97 -6.55 -1.64
N TYR A 294 -14.36 -5.78 -2.54
CA TYR A 294 -15.04 -4.69 -3.23
C TYR A 294 -16.15 -5.20 -4.16
N LEU A 295 -15.93 -6.32 -4.84
CA LEU A 295 -16.96 -6.97 -5.66
C LEU A 295 -18.14 -7.48 -4.81
N ALA A 296 -17.89 -7.94 -3.58
CA ALA A 296 -18.91 -8.43 -2.65
C ALA A 296 -19.49 -7.36 -1.70
N THR A 297 -19.31 -6.08 -2.01
CA THR A 297 -19.72 -4.97 -1.13
C THR A 297 -21.24 -4.97 -0.88
N ASN A 298 -22.05 -5.39 -1.85
CA ASN A 298 -23.51 -5.48 -1.73
C ASN A 298 -24.01 -6.92 -1.98
N GLU A 299 -25.27 -7.18 -1.62
CA GLU A 299 -25.91 -8.49 -1.74
C GLU A 299 -25.88 -9.05 -3.17
N GLN A 300 -26.16 -8.20 -4.17
CA GLN A 300 -26.18 -8.61 -5.57
C GLN A 300 -24.79 -9.08 -6.04
N GLY A 301 -23.73 -8.32 -5.71
CA GLY A 301 -22.36 -8.67 -6.03
C GLY A 301 -21.92 -9.95 -5.33
N CYS A 302 -22.24 -10.08 -4.04
CA CYS A 302 -22.00 -11.30 -3.27
C CYS A 302 -22.71 -12.50 -3.91
N SER A 303 -24.00 -12.38 -4.23
CA SER A 303 -24.78 -13.46 -4.86
C SER A 303 -24.18 -13.89 -6.20
N LYS A 304 -23.78 -12.94 -7.06
CA LYS A 304 -23.10 -13.23 -8.34
C LYS A 304 -21.79 -13.99 -8.11
N MET A 305 -20.94 -13.52 -7.20
CA MET A 305 -19.68 -14.20 -6.89
C MET A 305 -19.89 -15.61 -6.36
N MET A 306 -20.91 -15.80 -5.51
CA MET A 306 -21.27 -17.11 -4.97
C MET A 306 -21.81 -18.07 -6.03
N ASN A 307 -22.50 -17.56 -7.05
CA ASN A 307 -22.98 -18.38 -8.16
C ASN A 307 -21.83 -18.86 -9.06
N ILE A 308 -20.81 -18.03 -9.28
CA ILE A 308 -19.68 -18.34 -10.18
C ILE A 308 -18.60 -19.17 -9.47
N SER A 309 -18.28 -18.87 -8.20
CA SER A 309 -17.15 -19.47 -7.49
C SER A 309 -17.42 -19.72 -6.00
N GLY A 310 -18.64 -20.10 -5.63
CA GLY A 310 -19.08 -20.24 -4.23
C GLY A 310 -18.14 -21.06 -3.33
N GLU A 311 -17.99 -22.37 -3.59
CA GLU A 311 -17.13 -23.23 -2.76
C GLU A 311 -15.63 -22.88 -2.87
N PRO A 312 -15.05 -22.68 -4.08
CA PRO A 312 -13.64 -22.26 -4.22
C PRO A 312 -13.31 -20.93 -3.53
N LEU A 313 -14.23 -19.96 -3.54
CA LEU A 313 -14.02 -18.69 -2.87
C LEU A 313 -14.01 -18.87 -1.34
N VAL A 314 -14.92 -19.67 -0.80
CA VAL A 314 -14.94 -19.96 0.65
C VAL A 314 -13.67 -20.73 1.06
N GLU A 315 -13.22 -21.70 0.27
CA GLU A 315 -11.94 -22.40 0.49
C GLU A 315 -10.75 -21.42 0.51
N ALA A 316 -10.70 -20.48 -0.43
CA ALA A 316 -9.68 -19.45 -0.47
C ALA A 316 -9.71 -18.55 0.78
N ILE A 317 -10.91 -18.13 1.22
CA ILE A 317 -11.10 -17.34 2.44
C ILE A 317 -10.59 -18.10 3.66
N ILE A 318 -11.03 -19.35 3.84
CA ILE A 318 -10.58 -20.22 4.94
C ILE A 318 -9.07 -20.39 4.89
N ALA A 319 -8.48 -20.65 3.73
CA ALA A 319 -7.04 -20.77 3.57
C ALA A 319 -6.27 -19.48 3.89
N GLY A 320 -6.88 -18.31 3.67
CA GLY A 320 -6.36 -16.99 4.06
C GLY A 320 -6.40 -16.77 5.58
N LEU A 321 -7.52 -17.14 6.21
CA LEU A 321 -7.70 -17.07 7.67
C LEU A 321 -6.79 -18.06 8.41
N SER A 322 -6.57 -19.25 7.87
CA SER A 322 -5.67 -20.27 8.44
C SER A 322 -4.18 -20.01 8.16
N GLY A 323 -3.79 -18.82 7.70
CA GLY A 323 -2.44 -18.49 7.23
C GLY A 323 -1.34 -18.45 8.32
N ARG A 324 -1.61 -18.91 9.54
CA ARG A 324 -0.64 -18.96 10.63
C ARG A 324 0.28 -20.16 10.45
N THR A 325 1.50 -19.93 9.96
CA THR A 325 2.57 -20.91 10.13
C THR A 325 2.92 -21.04 11.61
N LEU A 326 3.09 -22.28 12.08
CA LEU A 326 3.30 -22.75 13.45
C LEU A 326 4.55 -22.20 14.18
N HIS A 327 5.15 -21.10 13.73
CA HIS A 327 6.33 -20.52 14.36
C HIS A 327 5.99 -19.26 15.17
N LEU A 328 6.30 -19.38 16.47
CA LEU A 328 6.08 -18.50 17.61
C LEU A 328 6.79 -17.12 17.54
N GLN A 329 6.88 -16.49 16.36
CA GLN A 329 7.44 -15.15 16.24
C GLN A 329 6.49 -14.22 15.49
N LYS A 330 6.32 -13.02 16.07
CA LYS A 330 5.71 -11.81 15.54
C LYS A 330 5.36 -11.91 14.04
N LEU A 331 4.06 -11.97 13.73
CA LEU A 331 3.56 -11.95 12.35
C LEU A 331 4.22 -10.81 11.58
N SER A 332 4.69 -11.11 10.37
CA SER A 332 5.19 -10.05 9.49
C SER A 332 4.05 -9.08 9.16
N HIS A 333 4.39 -7.84 8.80
CA HIS A 333 3.40 -6.83 8.41
C HIS A 333 2.50 -7.33 7.26
N ASP A 334 3.07 -8.08 6.32
CA ASP A 334 2.35 -8.61 5.16
C ASP A 334 1.41 -9.75 5.54
N GLN A 335 1.81 -10.63 6.46
CA GLN A 335 0.93 -11.68 6.99
C GLN A 335 -0.26 -11.09 7.74
N MET A 336 -0.03 -10.07 8.57
CA MET A 336 -1.10 -9.36 9.25
C MET A 336 -2.05 -8.68 8.24
N SER A 337 -1.49 -8.01 7.24
CA SER A 337 -2.29 -7.33 6.20
C SER A 337 -3.14 -8.31 5.41
N LEU A 338 -2.58 -9.46 5.03
CA LEU A 338 -3.31 -10.54 4.36
C LEU A 338 -4.46 -11.05 5.22
N LEU A 339 -4.19 -11.31 6.51
CA LEU A 339 -5.18 -11.84 7.42
C LEU A 339 -6.32 -10.85 7.65
N VAL A 340 -6.02 -9.56 7.77
CA VAL A 340 -7.04 -8.50 7.87
C VAL A 340 -7.92 -8.44 6.61
N GLU A 341 -7.35 -8.52 5.41
CA GLU A 341 -8.16 -8.52 4.18
C GLU A 341 -8.98 -9.81 4.03
N ALA A 342 -8.45 -10.97 4.44
CA ALA A 342 -9.20 -12.22 4.48
C ALA A 342 -10.38 -12.15 5.47
N CYS A 343 -10.18 -11.60 6.67
CA CYS A 343 -11.25 -11.33 7.64
C CYS A 343 -12.32 -10.40 7.06
N ARG A 344 -11.91 -9.32 6.39
CA ARG A 344 -12.85 -8.38 5.77
C ARG A 344 -13.66 -9.01 4.65
N LEU A 345 -13.04 -9.89 3.84
CA LEU A 345 -13.77 -10.64 2.82
C LEU A 345 -14.68 -11.70 3.45
N ALA A 346 -14.27 -12.35 4.54
CA ALA A 346 -15.10 -13.34 5.22
C ALA A 346 -16.47 -12.77 5.67
N LEU A 347 -16.56 -11.46 5.92
CA LEU A 347 -17.82 -10.77 6.24
C LEU A 347 -18.88 -10.80 5.12
N ILE A 348 -18.61 -11.39 3.95
CA ILE A 348 -19.65 -11.72 2.96
C ILE A 348 -20.79 -12.54 3.56
N ILE A 349 -20.52 -13.30 4.63
CA ILE A 349 -21.53 -14.05 5.39
C ILE A 349 -22.65 -13.21 5.98
N ARG A 350 -22.52 -11.87 6.01
CA ARG A 350 -23.62 -10.99 6.42
C ARG A 350 -24.80 -11.09 5.43
N TRP A 351 -24.52 -11.46 4.19
CA TRP A 351 -25.52 -11.64 3.15
C TRP A 351 -26.10 -13.05 3.21
N PRO A 352 -27.42 -13.23 3.01
CA PRO A 352 -28.04 -14.55 2.97
C PRO A 352 -27.50 -15.37 1.78
N GLY A 353 -27.26 -16.67 1.96
CA GLY A 353 -26.89 -17.56 0.86
C GLY A 353 -26.36 -18.93 1.25
N LYS A 354 -26.07 -19.78 0.25
CA LYS A 354 -25.56 -21.14 0.48
C LYS A 354 -24.15 -21.19 1.07
N HIS A 355 -23.43 -20.07 1.03
CA HIS A 355 -22.04 -19.99 1.44
C HIS A 355 -21.84 -20.19 2.94
N HIS A 356 -22.82 -19.89 3.79
CA HIS A 356 -22.78 -20.24 5.22
C HIS A 356 -22.51 -21.73 5.44
N LYS A 357 -23.17 -22.60 4.67
CA LYS A 357 -22.94 -24.05 4.71
C LYS A 357 -21.53 -24.43 4.29
N TYR A 358 -20.96 -23.74 3.30
CA TYR A 358 -19.57 -23.96 2.88
C TYR A 358 -18.60 -23.55 3.99
N PHE A 359 -18.81 -22.41 4.67
CA PHE A 359 -17.98 -21.98 5.80
C PHE A 359 -17.99 -23.01 6.93
N TRP A 360 -19.17 -23.53 7.30
CA TRP A 360 -19.29 -24.60 8.29
C TRP A 360 -18.59 -25.89 7.84
N LYS A 361 -18.81 -26.32 6.59
CA LYS A 361 -18.16 -27.52 6.01
C LYS A 361 -16.64 -27.42 6.05
N GLN A 362 -16.09 -26.22 5.88
CA GLN A 362 -14.65 -25.95 5.90
C GLN A 362 -14.08 -25.70 7.31
N GLY A 363 -14.89 -25.86 8.37
CA GLY A 363 -14.42 -25.80 9.76
C GLY A 363 -14.04 -24.39 10.23
N ILE A 364 -14.83 -23.38 9.84
CA ILE A 364 -14.61 -21.97 10.23
C ILE A 364 -14.50 -21.78 11.75
N ASP A 365 -15.21 -22.56 12.55
CA ASP A 365 -15.15 -22.53 14.02
C ASP A 365 -13.73 -22.75 14.56
N LYS A 366 -13.03 -23.75 14.04
CA LYS A 366 -11.64 -24.05 14.43
C LYS A 366 -10.71 -22.92 14.01
N VAL A 367 -10.92 -22.40 12.80
CA VAL A 367 -10.11 -21.30 12.27
C VAL A 367 -10.30 -20.02 13.09
N LEU A 368 -11.53 -19.69 13.47
CA LEU A 368 -11.81 -18.54 14.35
C LEU A 368 -11.19 -18.72 15.74
N LEU A 369 -11.23 -19.94 16.27
CA LEU A 369 -10.60 -20.26 17.53
C LEU A 369 -9.07 -20.10 17.45
N ASP A 370 -8.44 -20.59 16.39
CA ASP A 370 -6.98 -20.47 16.13
C ASP A 370 -6.53 -19.01 15.89
N LEU A 371 -7.45 -18.14 15.46
CA LEU A 371 -7.20 -16.71 15.32
C LEU A 371 -7.19 -15.98 16.66
N LEU A 372 -7.96 -16.47 17.63
CA LEU A 372 -8.01 -15.91 18.99
C LEU A 372 -6.95 -16.52 19.90
N LEU A 373 -6.69 -17.82 19.75
CA LEU A 373 -5.77 -18.57 20.60
C LEU A 373 -4.40 -18.69 19.93
N GLU A 374 -3.32 -18.57 20.69
CA GLU A 374 -2.01 -18.95 20.20
C GLU A 374 -1.92 -20.47 20.07
N ASN A 375 -1.56 -20.97 18.89
CA ASN A 375 -1.32 -22.40 18.64
C ASN A 375 -0.12 -22.89 19.47
N ASN A 376 -0.32 -23.11 20.76
CA ASN A 376 0.62 -23.80 21.63
C ASN A 376 0.46 -25.32 21.43
N HIS A 377 0.74 -25.81 20.22
CA HIS A 377 0.86 -27.24 19.93
C HIS A 377 2.27 -27.78 20.22
N ASN A 378 2.91 -27.32 21.30
CA ASN A 378 4.22 -27.84 21.74
C ASN A 378 4.12 -28.58 23.09
N GLY A 379 3.09 -29.43 23.26
CA GLY A 379 2.99 -30.34 24.40
C GLY A 379 2.27 -31.64 24.02
N PRO A 380 2.78 -32.82 24.40
CA PRO A 380 2.07 -34.08 24.19
C PRO A 380 0.96 -34.18 25.24
N SER A 381 -0.25 -33.72 24.93
CA SER A 381 -1.50 -34.13 25.59
C SER A 381 -2.73 -33.43 24.99
N GLN A 382 -3.18 -33.90 23.82
CA GLN A 382 -4.55 -33.66 23.33
C GLN A 382 -5.58 -34.60 24.00
N HIS A 383 -5.26 -35.18 25.16
CA HIS A 383 -6.17 -36.07 25.86
C HIS A 383 -6.47 -35.50 27.26
N PHE A 384 -7.71 -35.01 27.40
CA PHE A 384 -8.43 -34.69 28.65
C PHE A 384 -8.02 -33.42 29.41
N SER A 385 -8.30 -32.25 28.84
CA SER A 385 -8.59 -31.07 29.69
C SER A 385 -10.09 -30.78 29.68
N SER A 386 -10.66 -30.47 30.85
CA SER A 386 -12.08 -30.12 30.95
C SER A 386 -12.38 -28.85 30.14
N LEU A 387 -13.64 -28.66 29.75
CA LEU A 387 -14.07 -27.46 29.03
C LEU A 387 -13.69 -26.18 29.80
N ASP A 388 -13.83 -26.19 31.13
CA ASP A 388 -13.50 -25.07 32.01
C ASP A 388 -12.00 -24.72 32.01
N GLU A 389 -11.12 -25.72 31.93
CA GLU A 389 -9.67 -25.51 31.83
C GLU A 389 -9.26 -24.96 30.45
N GLN A 390 -10.01 -25.27 29.41
CA GLN A 390 -9.80 -24.70 28.07
C GLN A 390 -10.29 -23.25 28.00
N ILE A 391 -11.44 -22.97 28.63
CA ILE A 391 -12.01 -21.62 28.75
C ILE A 391 -11.08 -20.70 29.55
N SER A 392 -10.60 -21.15 30.71
CA SER A 392 -9.69 -20.37 31.57
C SER A 392 -8.40 -20.01 30.84
N ARG A 393 -7.78 -20.97 30.15
CA ARG A 393 -6.60 -20.72 29.30
C ARG A 393 -6.87 -19.75 28.15
N ALA A 394 -8.04 -19.85 27.53
CA ALA A 394 -8.44 -18.94 26.46
C ALA A 394 -8.59 -17.49 26.99
N GLN A 395 -9.19 -17.31 28.16
CA GLN A 395 -9.32 -15.99 28.81
C GLN A 395 -7.95 -15.39 29.17
N ASP A 396 -7.01 -16.19 29.68
CA ASP A 396 -5.65 -15.72 29.96
C ASP A 396 -4.91 -15.25 28.70
N ILE A 397 -5.04 -15.99 27.59
CA ILE A 397 -4.46 -15.61 26.28
C ILE A 397 -5.11 -14.33 25.74
N LEU A 398 -6.43 -14.19 25.90
CA LEU A 398 -7.15 -12.98 25.50
C LEU A 398 -6.73 -11.77 26.35
N ASN A 399 -6.45 -11.96 27.65
CA ASN A 399 -5.96 -10.90 28.51
C ASN A 399 -4.50 -10.50 28.17
N ALA A 400 -3.71 -11.41 27.61
CA ALA A 400 -2.34 -11.15 27.17
C ALA A 400 -2.22 -10.30 25.88
N ASN A 401 -3.32 -9.71 25.38
CA ASN A 401 -3.36 -8.77 24.24
C ASN A 401 -2.85 -9.29 22.89
N PHE A 402 -2.92 -10.60 22.66
CA PHE A 402 -2.62 -11.15 21.33
C PHE A 402 -3.69 -10.73 20.31
N LEU A 403 -3.22 -10.24 19.15
CA LEU A 403 -3.99 -9.95 17.92
C LEU A 403 -5.30 -9.15 18.14
N ILE A 404 -5.27 -8.14 19.02
CA ILE A 404 -6.44 -7.31 19.35
C ILE A 404 -7.19 -6.75 18.12
N VAL A 405 -6.46 -6.50 17.03
CA VAL A 405 -6.99 -6.00 15.75
C VAL A 405 -7.97 -6.97 15.08
N LEU A 406 -7.84 -8.28 15.34
CA LEU A 406 -8.64 -9.31 14.67
C LEU A 406 -9.93 -9.68 15.42
N ARG A 407 -10.00 -9.43 16.73
CA ARG A 407 -11.14 -9.82 17.58
C ARG A 407 -12.49 -9.34 17.05
N PRO A 408 -12.65 -8.07 16.61
CA PRO A 408 -13.92 -7.61 16.08
C PRO A 408 -14.39 -8.44 14.89
N TYR A 409 -13.48 -8.82 13.99
CA TYR A 409 -13.82 -9.65 12.85
C TYR A 409 -14.23 -11.06 13.28
N VAL A 410 -13.54 -11.68 14.24
CA VAL A 410 -13.89 -13.02 14.71
C VAL A 410 -15.32 -13.05 15.25
N TRP A 411 -15.68 -12.07 16.07
CA TRP A 411 -17.02 -11.98 16.66
C TRP A 411 -18.10 -11.59 15.65
N GLU A 412 -17.81 -10.66 14.73
CA GLU A 412 -18.72 -10.37 13.63
C GLU A 412 -18.95 -11.60 12.75
N ILE A 413 -17.88 -12.35 12.43
CA ILE A 413 -17.98 -13.55 11.60
C ILE A 413 -18.88 -14.59 12.30
N LEU A 414 -18.61 -14.86 13.58
CA LEU A 414 -19.40 -15.80 14.36
C LEU A 414 -20.87 -15.36 14.49
N GLY A 415 -21.13 -14.08 14.74
CA GLY A 415 -22.47 -13.54 14.91
C GLY A 415 -23.33 -13.67 13.66
N TRP A 416 -22.78 -13.36 12.48
CA TRP A 416 -23.49 -13.55 11.21
C TRP A 416 -23.73 -15.03 10.89
N LEU A 417 -22.74 -15.91 11.13
CA LEU A 417 -22.92 -17.35 10.95
C LEU A 417 -24.03 -17.90 11.85
N ALA A 418 -24.12 -17.45 13.10
CA ALA A 418 -25.18 -17.83 14.03
C ALA A 418 -26.56 -17.33 13.58
N THR A 419 -26.63 -16.11 13.02
CA THR A 419 -27.90 -15.52 12.53
C THR A 419 -28.52 -16.34 11.39
N TYR A 420 -27.68 -16.89 10.50
CA TYR A 420 -28.12 -17.68 9.34
C TYR A 420 -28.02 -19.20 9.56
N CYS A 421 -27.78 -19.63 10.80
CA CYS A 421 -27.77 -21.03 11.18
C CYS A 421 -29.21 -21.56 11.21
N SER A 422 -29.65 -22.30 10.18
CA SER A 422 -30.94 -22.99 10.19
C SER A 422 -30.95 -24.13 11.22
N GLU A 423 -32.13 -24.57 11.70
CA GLU A 423 -32.26 -25.73 12.61
C GLU A 423 -31.55 -27.01 12.08
N ASP A 424 -31.39 -27.13 10.76
CA ASP A 424 -30.67 -28.23 10.08
C ASP A 424 -29.13 -28.10 10.08
N CYS A 425 -28.56 -26.99 10.56
CA CYS A 425 -27.12 -26.90 10.83
C CYS A 425 -26.82 -27.74 12.07
N ASN A 426 -26.70 -29.05 11.86
CA ASN A 426 -26.29 -30.00 12.90
C ASN A 426 -24.82 -29.75 13.31
N LEU A 427 -24.58 -28.67 14.07
CA LEU A 427 -23.29 -28.35 14.70
C LEU A 427 -22.79 -29.52 15.58
N ARG A 428 -23.74 -30.31 16.10
CA ARG A 428 -23.51 -31.54 16.87
C ARG A 428 -22.96 -32.71 16.06
N MET A 429 -23.23 -32.79 14.75
CA MET A 429 -22.79 -33.91 13.91
C MET A 429 -21.31 -33.82 13.48
N HIS A 430 -20.65 -32.68 13.69
CA HIS A 430 -19.29 -32.44 13.18
C HIS A 430 -18.28 -32.05 14.28
N GLY A 431 -18.67 -32.15 15.57
CA GLY A 431 -17.77 -31.89 16.70
C GLY A 431 -17.39 -30.41 16.90
N HIS A 432 -18.18 -29.49 16.35
CA HIS A 432 -17.95 -28.04 16.42
C HIS A 432 -18.37 -27.42 17.77
N GLU A 433 -19.18 -28.14 18.56
CA GLU A 433 -19.82 -27.64 19.79
C GLU A 433 -18.78 -27.14 20.83
N ASN A 434 -17.65 -27.83 20.99
CA ASN A 434 -16.60 -27.41 21.92
C ASN A 434 -15.91 -26.11 21.47
N CYS A 435 -15.59 -25.97 20.17
CA CYS A 435 -14.93 -24.77 19.66
C CYS A 435 -15.85 -23.55 19.79
N ILE A 436 -17.13 -23.72 19.44
CA ILE A 436 -18.14 -22.68 19.54
C ILE A 436 -18.39 -22.27 21.00
N ASN A 437 -18.46 -23.22 21.93
CA ASN A 437 -18.64 -22.91 23.36
C ASN A 437 -17.48 -22.08 23.92
N ILE A 438 -16.24 -22.41 23.54
CA ILE A 438 -15.06 -21.61 23.92
C ILE A 438 -15.14 -20.21 23.31
N LEU A 439 -15.45 -20.11 22.01
CA LEU A 439 -15.62 -18.83 21.31
C LEU A 439 -16.67 -17.94 21.98
N ILE A 440 -17.85 -18.48 22.29
CA ILE A 440 -18.93 -17.74 22.96
C ILE A 440 -18.48 -17.29 24.35
N THR A 441 -17.85 -18.16 25.13
CA THR A 441 -17.42 -17.83 26.49
C THR A 441 -16.31 -16.77 26.50
N CYS A 442 -15.50 -16.72 25.45
CA CYS A 442 -14.44 -15.72 25.26
C CYS A 442 -14.94 -14.33 24.81
N ALA A 443 -16.19 -14.22 24.38
CA ALA A 443 -16.80 -12.95 24.00
C ALA A 443 -17.33 -12.15 25.21
N TRP A 444 -17.48 -12.80 26.36
CA TRP A 444 -17.91 -12.26 27.66
C TRP A 444 -16.73 -12.20 28.63
#